data_AF-A0A1Y4QTX5-F1
#
_entry.id   AF-A0A1Y4QTX5-F1
#
_cell.length_a   1.000
_cell.length_b   1.000
_cell.length_c   1.000
_cell.angle_alpha   90.00
_cell.angle_beta   90.00
_cell.angle_gamma   90.00
#
_symmetry.space_group_name_H-M   'P 1'
#
loop_
_entity.id
_entity.type
_entity.pdbx_description
1 polymer ?
#
loop_
_entity_poly.entity_id
_entity_poly.type
_entity_poly.pdbx_seq_one_letter_code
_entity_poly.pdbx_strand_id
1 'polypeptide(L)'
;MKSREKSRYFTFLLYEDSAPKNYLELLESLNIPMAISPWHDLDIKTEKLTPEEQKLVDQGKIIYKKKHRHAIYIASNPVTSNAVRNRLQRLFADYTNKPVVSEVQIIKTTVADTYAYLTHESKEAIRQKKHIYDS
;
A
#
# COMPACT_ATOMS: atom_id res chain seq x y z
N MET A 1 -5.02 19.82 22.79
CA MET A 1 -4.77 19.47 21.38
C MET A 1 -4.10 18.10 21.34
N LYS A 2 -4.74 17.05 20.78
CA LYS A 2 -4.10 15.72 20.70
C LYS A 2 -2.86 15.82 19.80
N SER A 3 -1.68 15.45 20.30
CA SER A 3 -0.47 15.38 19.47
C SER A 3 -0.68 14.32 18.39
N ARG A 4 -0.47 14.68 17.12
CA ARG A 4 -0.51 13.70 16.03
C ARG A 4 0.73 12.80 16.15
N GLU A 5 0.51 11.49 16.13
CA GLU A 5 1.57 10.49 16.19
C GLU A 5 2.62 10.74 15.10
N LYS A 6 3.89 10.65 15.48
CA LYS A 6 5.02 10.79 14.56
C LYS A 6 5.81 9.49 14.51
N SER A 7 6.28 9.13 13.32
CA SER A 7 7.14 7.96 13.10
C SER A 7 8.14 8.22 11.99
N ARG A 8 9.10 7.32 11.83
CA ARG A 8 9.96 7.23 10.65
C ARG A 8 9.51 6.17 9.67
N TYR A 9 8.72 5.19 10.11
CA TYR A 9 8.40 4.00 9.32
C TYR A 9 6.94 4.03 8.90
N PHE A 10 6.71 4.05 7.59
CA PHE A 10 5.39 4.16 7.01
C PHE A 10 5.18 3.08 5.96
N THR A 11 3.92 2.71 5.76
CA THR A 11 3.47 1.88 4.64
C THR A 11 2.30 2.54 3.93
N PHE A 12 2.17 2.32 2.63
CA PHE A 12 1.06 2.84 1.84
C PHE A 12 0.78 1.97 0.62
N LEU A 13 -0.36 2.24 -0.03
CA LEU A 13 -0.78 1.57 -1.26
C LEU A 13 -0.67 2.50 -2.47
N LEU A 14 -0.20 1.95 -3.59
CA LEU A 14 -0.21 2.55 -4.93
C LEU A 14 -1.17 1.76 -5.82
N TYR A 15 -2.09 2.42 -6.51
CA TYR A 15 -2.98 1.75 -7.48
C TYR A 15 -2.50 1.97 -8.91
N GLU A 16 -2.50 0.89 -9.70
CA GLU A 16 -2.07 0.92 -11.10
C GLU A 16 -2.92 1.89 -11.95
N ASP A 17 -4.22 1.97 -11.67
CA ASP A 17 -5.19 2.80 -12.41
C ASP A 17 -5.03 4.32 -12.19
N SER A 18 -4.20 4.69 -11.21
CA SER A 18 -4.01 6.07 -10.74
C SER A 18 -2.55 6.51 -10.82
N ALA A 19 -1.60 5.57 -10.72
CA ALA A 19 -0.17 5.87 -10.77
C ALA A 19 0.27 6.30 -12.18
N PRO A 20 1.08 7.38 -12.31
CA PRO A 20 1.66 7.75 -13.58
C PRO A 20 2.69 6.70 -14.04
N LYS A 21 2.95 6.60 -15.36
CA LYS A 21 3.86 5.58 -15.90
C LYS A 21 5.27 5.64 -15.30
N ASN A 22 5.75 6.84 -15.02
CA ASN A 22 7.07 7.12 -14.44
C ASN A 22 7.05 7.22 -12.90
N TYR A 23 6.05 6.66 -12.21
CA TYR A 23 5.92 6.79 -10.75
C TYR A 23 7.17 6.32 -9.98
N LEU A 24 7.89 5.31 -10.49
CA LEU A 24 9.12 4.81 -9.87
C LEU A 24 10.21 5.87 -9.86
N GLU A 25 10.48 6.53 -11.00
CA GLU A 25 11.44 7.62 -11.12
C GLU A 25 11.06 8.80 -10.21
N LEU A 26 9.77 9.11 -10.14
CA LEU A 26 9.26 10.15 -9.24
C LEU A 26 9.51 9.79 -7.77
N LEU A 27 9.25 8.56 -7.36
CA LEU A 27 9.52 8.11 -5.99
C LEU A 27 11.02 8.14 -5.67
N GLU A 28 11.86 7.70 -6.61
CA GLU A 28 13.31 7.74 -6.50
C GLU A 28 13.84 9.18 -6.34
N SER A 29 13.25 10.15 -7.06
CA SER A 29 13.62 11.57 -6.96
C SER A 29 13.45 12.17 -5.54
N LEU A 30 12.66 11.53 -4.67
CA LEU A 30 12.53 11.96 -3.28
C LEU A 30 13.79 11.72 -2.45
N ASN A 31 14.69 10.85 -2.92
CA ASN A 31 15.89 10.39 -2.22
C ASN A 31 15.56 9.88 -0.80
N ILE A 32 14.49 9.09 -0.70
CA ILE A 32 14.04 8.46 0.53
C ILE A 32 14.13 6.94 0.35
N PRO A 33 14.70 6.18 1.32
CA PRO A 33 14.70 4.73 1.23
C PRO A 33 13.27 4.18 1.21
N MET A 34 12.98 3.40 0.17
CA MET A 34 11.70 2.73 0.00
C MET A 34 11.90 1.28 -0.44
N ALA A 35 10.93 0.43 -0.09
CA ALA A 35 10.77 -0.89 -0.68
C ALA A 35 9.37 -0.97 -1.27
N ILE A 36 9.23 -1.51 -2.48
CA ILE A 36 7.94 -1.59 -3.18
C ILE A 36 7.71 -3.05 -3.53
N SER A 37 6.52 -3.57 -3.24
CA SER A 37 6.13 -4.92 -3.57
C SER A 37 6.07 -5.16 -5.09
N PRO A 38 6.01 -6.43 -5.51
CA PRO A 38 5.39 -6.80 -6.78
C PRO A 38 3.97 -6.23 -6.92
N TRP A 39 3.39 -6.35 -8.11
CA TRP A 39 1.97 -6.04 -8.28
C TRP A 39 1.11 -7.08 -7.56
N HIS A 40 0.24 -6.61 -6.68
CA HIS A 40 -0.74 -7.41 -5.96
C HIS A 40 -2.07 -7.36 -6.71
N ASP A 41 -2.37 -8.42 -7.45
CA ASP A 41 -3.60 -8.61 -8.25
C ASP A 41 -4.38 -9.88 -7.89
N LEU A 42 -3.85 -10.71 -7.00
CA LEU A 42 -4.46 -11.95 -6.51
C LEU A 42 -4.96 -11.86 -5.07
N ASP A 43 -5.02 -10.63 -4.54
CA ASP A 43 -5.59 -10.33 -3.24
C ASP A 43 -7.10 -10.57 -3.22
N ILE A 44 -7.56 -11.53 -2.43
CA ILE A 44 -8.99 -11.80 -2.30
C ILE A 44 -9.67 -10.69 -1.50
N LYS A 45 -10.78 -10.18 -2.01
CA LYS A 45 -11.64 -9.21 -1.35
C LYS A 45 -12.61 -9.95 -0.42
N THR A 46 -12.33 -9.91 0.89
CA THR A 46 -13.15 -10.55 1.93
C THR A 46 -14.04 -9.57 2.69
N GLU A 47 -13.85 -8.27 2.48
CA GLU A 47 -14.55 -7.20 3.21
C GLU A 47 -15.10 -6.16 2.23
N LYS A 48 -16.13 -5.41 2.67
CA LYS A 48 -16.76 -4.32 1.89
C LYS A 48 -17.22 -4.78 0.50
N LEU A 49 -17.76 -6.00 0.43
CA LEU A 49 -18.41 -6.53 -0.76
C LEU A 49 -19.72 -5.76 -1.02
N THR A 50 -19.97 -5.40 -2.27
CA THR A 50 -21.30 -4.90 -2.68
C THR A 50 -22.32 -6.04 -2.59
N PRO A 51 -23.63 -5.76 -2.54
CA PRO A 51 -24.65 -6.81 -2.58
C PRO A 51 -24.53 -7.73 -3.80
N GLU A 52 -24.02 -7.24 -4.92
CA GLU A 52 -23.78 -8.03 -6.13
C GLU A 52 -22.55 -8.92 -5.98
N GLU A 53 -21.43 -8.37 -5.49
CA GLU A 53 -20.22 -9.14 -5.21
C GLU A 53 -20.48 -10.24 -4.17
N GLN A 54 -21.28 -9.94 -3.13
CA GLN A 54 -21.64 -10.92 -2.11
C GLN A 54 -22.38 -12.11 -2.72
N LYS A 55 -23.36 -11.88 -3.61
CA LYS A 55 -24.06 -12.96 -4.32
C LYS A 55 -23.12 -13.82 -5.15
N LEU A 56 -22.11 -13.21 -5.79
CA LEU A 56 -21.11 -13.96 -6.56
C LEU A 56 -20.23 -14.81 -5.63
N VAL A 57 -19.83 -14.28 -4.48
CA VAL A 57 -19.09 -15.02 -3.45
C VAL A 57 -19.91 -16.18 -2.90
N ASP A 58 -21.20 -15.97 -2.63
CA ASP A 58 -22.12 -17.03 -2.16
C ASP A 58 -22.30 -18.15 -3.22
N GLN A 59 -22.16 -17.81 -4.50
CA GLN A 59 -22.11 -18.76 -5.62
C GLN A 59 -20.74 -19.43 -5.82
N GLY A 60 -19.77 -19.17 -4.93
CA GLY A 60 -18.43 -19.74 -4.98
C GLY A 60 -17.44 -19.01 -5.89
N LYS A 61 -17.78 -17.80 -6.39
CA LYS A 61 -16.83 -17.00 -7.18
C LYS A 61 -15.90 -16.20 -6.29
N ILE A 62 -14.63 -16.15 -6.65
CA ILE A 62 -13.62 -15.34 -5.96
C ILE A 62 -13.64 -13.92 -6.54
N ILE A 63 -13.73 -12.92 -5.67
CA ILE A 63 -13.59 -11.50 -6.04
C ILE A 63 -12.22 -11.03 -5.58
N TYR A 64 -11.45 -10.44 -6.50
CA TYR A 64 -10.13 -9.89 -6.21
C TYR A 64 -10.21 -8.39 -5.94
N LYS A 65 -9.30 -7.89 -5.12
CA LYS A 65 -9.08 -6.47 -4.90
C LYS A 65 -8.49 -5.85 -6.16
N LYS A 66 -8.66 -4.53 -6.29
CA LYS A 66 -8.00 -3.76 -7.35
C LYS A 66 -6.49 -3.95 -7.30
N LYS A 67 -5.85 -4.08 -8.45
CA LYS A 67 -4.40 -4.23 -8.57
C LYS A 67 -3.66 -3.06 -7.92
N HIS A 68 -2.77 -3.38 -6.97
CA HIS A 68 -2.06 -2.40 -6.17
C HIS A 68 -0.62 -2.83 -5.86
N ARG A 69 0.18 -1.91 -5.33
CA ARG A 69 1.49 -2.19 -4.72
C ARG A 69 1.48 -1.70 -3.29
N HIS A 70 2.08 -2.50 -2.41
CA HIS A 70 2.50 -2.05 -1.10
C HIS A 70 3.87 -1.35 -1.20
N ALA A 71 4.06 -0.29 -0.44
CA ALA A 71 5.34 0.38 -0.34
C ALA A 71 5.68 0.68 1.12
N ILE A 72 6.93 0.43 1.51
CA ILE A 72 7.52 0.89 2.76
C ILE A 72 8.26 2.19 2.48
N TYR A 73 8.09 3.18 3.35
CA TYR A 73 8.74 4.49 3.30
C TYR A 73 9.44 4.76 4.61
N ILE A 74 10.75 5.05 4.56
CA ILE A 74 11.58 5.33 5.74
C ILE A 74 11.97 6.81 5.75
N ALA A 75 11.24 7.62 6.52
CA ALA A 75 11.55 9.03 6.68
C ALA A 75 12.89 9.23 7.42
N SER A 76 13.64 10.26 7.02
CA SER A 76 14.88 10.65 7.69
C SER A 76 14.63 11.10 9.13
N ASN A 77 13.48 11.75 9.39
CA ASN A 77 13.09 12.27 10.69
C ASN A 77 11.66 11.84 11.06
N PRO A 78 11.29 11.78 12.35
CA PRO A 78 9.92 11.52 12.76
C PRO A 78 8.93 12.57 12.23
N VAL A 79 8.00 12.14 11.39
CA VAL A 79 6.96 12.98 10.77
C VAL A 79 5.59 12.35 10.96
N THR A 80 4.52 13.07 10.62
CA THR A 80 3.15 12.51 10.67
C THR A 80 2.83 11.78 9.38
N SER A 81 1.93 10.79 9.41
CA SER A 81 1.45 10.09 8.21
C SER A 81 0.87 11.04 7.16
N ASN A 82 0.14 12.08 7.59
CA ASN A 82 -0.38 13.12 6.70
C ASN A 82 0.72 13.91 5.99
N ALA A 83 1.87 14.15 6.64
CA ALA A 83 2.98 14.84 5.99
C ALA A 83 3.58 13.99 4.86
N VAL A 84 3.71 12.68 5.08
CA VAL A 84 4.15 11.72 4.04
C VAL A 84 3.13 11.65 2.92
N ARG A 85 1.84 11.50 3.23
CA ARG A 85 0.74 11.50 2.25
C ARG A 85 0.77 12.75 1.37
N ASN A 86 0.84 13.93 1.99
CA ASN A 86 0.83 15.20 1.25
C ASN A 86 2.08 15.36 0.38
N ARG A 87 3.24 14.86 0.83
CA ARG A 87 4.47 14.86 0.02
C ARG A 87 4.31 13.98 -1.21
N LEU A 88 3.79 12.76 -1.05
CA LEU A 88 3.52 11.84 -2.15
C LEU A 88 2.45 12.40 -3.11
N GLN A 89 1.37 12.99 -2.61
CA GLN A 89 0.35 13.60 -3.46
C GLN A 89 0.89 14.76 -4.30
N ARG A 90 1.73 15.64 -3.71
CA ARG A 90 2.36 16.73 -4.47
C ARG A 90 3.32 16.22 -5.54
N LEU A 91 4.05 15.14 -5.27
CA LEU A 91 4.95 14.52 -6.24
C LEU A 91 4.22 14.06 -7.51
N PHE A 92 2.99 13.55 -7.37
CA PHE A 92 2.21 13.05 -8.49
C PHE A 92 1.23 14.08 -9.10
N ALA A 93 1.09 15.26 -8.51
CA ALA A 93 0.05 16.23 -8.85
C ALA A 93 0.11 16.69 -10.32
N ASP A 94 1.31 16.83 -10.88
CA ASP A 94 1.49 17.27 -12.28
C ASP A 94 1.15 16.18 -13.31
N TYR A 95 1.00 14.92 -12.87
CA TYR A 95 0.81 13.77 -13.75
C TYR A 95 -0.59 13.17 -13.68
N THR A 96 -1.31 13.39 -12.59
CA THR A 96 -2.63 12.80 -12.37
C THR A 96 -3.46 13.59 -11.38
N ASN A 97 -4.75 13.73 -11.69
CA ASN A 97 -5.74 14.33 -10.80
C ASN A 97 -6.35 13.31 -9.83
N LYS A 98 -5.96 12.03 -9.92
CA LYS A 98 -6.43 10.97 -9.03
C LYS A 98 -5.47 10.80 -7.84
N PRO A 99 -5.98 10.52 -6.63
CA PRO A 99 -5.12 10.20 -5.50
C PRO A 99 -4.40 8.87 -5.74
N VAL A 100 -3.12 8.94 -6.11
CA VAL A 100 -2.26 7.75 -6.33
C VAL A 100 -2.07 6.94 -5.05
N VAL A 101 -1.94 7.64 -3.93
CA VAL A 101 -1.76 7.07 -2.60
C VAL A 101 -3.05 7.23 -1.81
N SER A 102 -3.67 6.10 -1.45
CA SER A 102 -4.98 6.08 -0.79
C SER A 102 -4.92 6.34 0.70
N GLU A 103 -4.03 5.67 1.43
CA GLU A 103 -3.80 5.85 2.85
C GLU A 103 -2.33 5.58 3.18
N VAL A 104 -1.76 6.42 4.04
CA VAL A 104 -0.42 6.22 4.60
C VAL A 104 -0.57 5.87 6.07
N GLN A 105 -0.02 4.74 6.47
CA GLN A 105 -0.10 4.23 7.83
C GLN A 105 1.28 4.16 8.47
N ILE A 106 1.35 4.39 9.77
CA ILE A 106 2.56 4.13 10.54
C ILE A 106 2.72 2.61 10.67
N ILE A 107 3.92 2.11 10.44
CA ILE A 107 4.24 0.70 10.70
C ILE A 107 4.20 0.47 12.21
N LYS A 108 3.21 -0.29 12.68
CA LYS A 108 2.98 -0.61 14.10
C LYS A 108 3.66 -1.90 14.56
N THR A 109 3.97 -2.79 13.62
CA THR A 109 4.72 -4.03 13.84
C THR A 109 6.21 -3.75 13.69
N THR A 110 6.98 -4.67 13.11
CA THR A 110 8.36 -4.42 12.71
C THR A 110 8.46 -4.09 11.22
N VAL A 111 9.53 -3.38 10.84
CA VAL A 111 9.84 -3.16 9.42
C VAL A 111 10.11 -4.49 8.70
N ALA A 112 10.73 -5.46 9.38
CA ALA A 112 10.99 -6.79 8.84
C ALA A 112 9.69 -7.55 8.52
N ASP A 113 8.72 -7.54 9.44
CA ASP A 113 7.42 -8.19 9.20
C ASP A 113 6.66 -7.50 8.07
N THR A 114 6.72 -6.15 8.01
CA THR A 114 6.09 -5.38 6.93
C THR A 114 6.77 -5.66 5.59
N TYR A 115 8.10 -5.84 5.58
CA TYR A 115 8.87 -6.17 4.39
C TYR A 115 8.52 -7.56 3.88
N ALA A 116 8.47 -8.57 4.76
CA ALA A 116 7.99 -9.91 4.41
C ALA A 116 6.51 -9.90 3.98
N TYR A 117 5.72 -8.94 4.44
CA TYR A 117 4.34 -8.78 3.99
C TYR A 117 4.25 -8.29 2.53
N LEU A 118 5.29 -7.65 1.97
CA LEU A 118 5.29 -7.21 0.56
C LEU A 118 5.13 -8.37 -0.43
N THR A 119 5.54 -9.57 -0.06
CA THR A 119 5.38 -10.82 -0.84
C THR A 119 4.40 -11.80 -0.18
N HIS A 120 3.72 -11.38 0.89
CA HIS A 120 2.86 -12.22 1.74
C HIS A 120 3.56 -13.40 2.43
N GLU A 121 4.86 -13.29 2.66
CA GLU A 121 5.68 -14.27 3.39
C GLU A 121 5.74 -14.00 4.89
N SER A 122 5.11 -12.92 5.37
CA SER A 122 4.99 -12.66 6.80
C SER A 122 4.16 -13.74 7.51
N LYS A 123 4.46 -14.01 8.80
CA LYS A 123 3.72 -14.96 9.63
C LYS A 123 2.20 -14.73 9.62
N GLU A 124 1.81 -13.46 9.64
CA GLU A 124 0.41 -13.02 9.59
C GLU A 124 -0.26 -13.35 8.25
N ALA A 125 0.42 -13.06 7.13
CA ALA A 125 -0.10 -13.32 5.79
C ALA A 125 -0.23 -14.82 5.51
N ILE A 126 0.76 -15.61 5.94
CA ILE A 126 0.72 -17.08 5.88
C ILE A 126 -0.44 -17.63 6.70
N ARG A 127 -0.65 -17.13 7.93
CA ARG A 127 -1.78 -17.55 8.77
C ARG A 127 -3.13 -17.24 8.11
N GLN A 128 -3.21 -16.12 7.39
CA GLN A 128 -4.38 -15.72 6.62
C GLN A 128 -4.50 -16.42 5.26
N LYS A 129 -3.57 -17.32 4.92
CA LYS A 129 -3.52 -18.07 3.65
C LYS A 129 -3.59 -17.15 2.42
N LYS A 130 -2.86 -16.03 2.47
CA LYS A 130 -2.77 -15.11 1.33
C LYS A 130 -1.93 -15.70 0.20
N HIS A 131 -2.18 -15.24 -1.01
CA HIS A 131 -1.36 -15.56 -2.17
C HIS A 131 0.06 -15.02 -1.96
N ILE A 132 1.07 -15.89 -2.09
CA ILE A 132 2.48 -15.52 -2.01
C ILE A 132 2.95 -15.06 -3.39
N TYR A 133 3.56 -13.88 -3.46
CA TYR A 133 4.10 -13.31 -4.68
C TYR A 133 5.61 -13.54 -4.77
N ASP A 134 6.15 -13.63 -5.99
CA ASP A 134 7.59 -13.73 -6.22
C ASP A 134 8.34 -12.47 -5.80
N SER A 135 9.46 -12.63 -5.09
CA SER A 135 10.32 -11.56 -4.57
C SER A 135 11.17 -10.86 -5.64
#